data_AF-A0A3A4AF78-F1
#
_entry.id   AF-A0A3A4AF78-F1
#
_cell.length_a   1.000
_cell.length_b   1.000
_cell.length_c   1.000
_cell.angle_alpha   90.00
_cell.angle_beta   90.00
_cell.angle_gamma   90.00
#
_symmetry.space_group_name_H-M   'P 1'
#
loop_
_entity.id
_entity.type
_entity.pdbx_description
1 polymer ?
#
loop_
_entity_poly.entity_id
_entity_poly.type
_entity_poly.pdbx_seq_one_letter_code
_entity_poly.pdbx_strand_id
1 'polypeptide(L)'
;YFNPKRYDLAKVGRYKLNKKLGLDADINEGTLTEEDIVATIEYLVRLHAGEEEMPGAGGTPVVVEVDDIDHFGNRRLRTVGELIQNQVRLGMARMERVVRERMTTQDVEAITPQTLINIRPVVASIREFFGTSQLSQFMDQVNPLAGLTHKRRLSALGPGGLSRERAGMEVRDVHPSHYGRMCPIETPEGPNIGLIGSLSSYGRVNSFGFVETPYRKVVEGRVTEQIDYLTADEEDRYVIAQAN
;
A
#
# COMPACT_ATOMS: atom_id res chain seq x y z
N TYR A 1 11.82 -11.62 12.92
CA TYR A 1 11.57 -11.78 11.47
C TYR A 1 10.79 -13.07 11.18
N PHE A 2 11.18 -14.21 11.75
CA PHE A 2 10.50 -15.52 11.54
C PHE A 2 9.23 -15.79 12.37
N ASN A 3 8.79 -14.86 13.22
CA ASN A 3 7.63 -15.09 14.09
C ASN A 3 6.38 -14.43 13.51
N PRO A 4 5.37 -15.19 13.05
CA PRO A 4 4.18 -14.65 12.38
C PRO A 4 3.29 -13.81 13.30
N LYS A 5 3.43 -13.94 14.63
CA LYS A 5 2.69 -13.08 15.59
C LYS A 5 3.27 -11.68 15.72
N ARG A 6 4.55 -11.50 15.36
CA ARG A 6 5.27 -10.22 15.54
C ARG A 6 5.66 -9.57 14.22
N TYR A 7 5.71 -10.32 13.14
CA TYR A 7 6.17 -9.86 11.84
C TYR A 7 5.29 -10.45 10.73
N ASP A 8 4.84 -9.60 9.82
CA ASP A 8 3.96 -9.94 8.71
C ASP A 8 4.26 -8.95 7.57
N LEU A 9 4.81 -9.45 6.46
CA LEU A 9 5.01 -8.70 5.21
C LEU A 9 3.67 -8.33 4.56
N ALA A 10 2.60 -9.02 4.95
CA ALA A 10 1.35 -9.13 4.20
C ALA A 10 1.58 -9.64 2.76
N LYS A 11 0.48 -9.95 2.08
CA LYS A 11 0.50 -10.40 0.67
C LYS A 11 1.21 -9.41 -0.25
N VAL A 12 1.08 -8.11 0.03
CA VAL A 12 1.68 -7.04 -0.78
C VAL A 12 3.20 -6.99 -0.61
N GLY A 13 3.71 -7.10 0.62
CA GLY A 13 5.15 -7.10 0.87
C GLY A 13 5.82 -8.31 0.25
N ARG A 14 5.19 -9.50 0.40
CA ARG A 14 5.65 -10.73 -0.25
C ARG A 14 5.66 -10.61 -1.78
N TYR A 15 4.57 -10.10 -2.38
CA TYR A 15 4.49 -9.83 -3.82
C TYR A 15 5.62 -8.92 -4.31
N LYS A 16 5.88 -7.81 -3.61
CA LYS A 16 6.95 -6.88 -3.98
C LYS A 16 8.34 -7.46 -3.80
N LEU A 17 8.59 -8.20 -2.71
CA LEU A 17 9.86 -8.86 -2.46
C LEU A 17 10.18 -9.89 -3.54
N ASN A 18 9.21 -10.75 -3.86
CA ASN A 18 9.31 -11.73 -4.92
C ASN A 18 9.60 -11.08 -6.28
N LYS A 19 8.85 -10.02 -6.62
CA LYS A 19 9.05 -9.30 -7.89
C LYS A 19 10.43 -8.61 -7.96
N LYS A 20 10.90 -8.03 -6.86
CA LYS A 20 12.17 -7.29 -6.80
C LYS A 20 13.40 -8.20 -6.81
N LEU A 21 13.34 -9.33 -6.12
CA LEU A 21 14.46 -10.28 -6.01
C LEU A 21 14.35 -11.46 -6.97
N GLY A 22 13.27 -11.55 -7.74
CA GLY A 22 12.98 -12.68 -8.62
C GLY A 22 12.74 -13.99 -7.87
N LEU A 23 12.10 -13.96 -6.70
CA LEU A 23 11.82 -15.15 -5.89
C LEU A 23 10.43 -15.73 -6.21
N ASP A 24 10.25 -17.04 -6.05
CA ASP A 24 8.99 -17.77 -6.29
C ASP A 24 8.33 -18.29 -5.00
N ALA A 25 8.50 -17.56 -3.89
CA ALA A 25 7.88 -17.92 -2.62
C ALA A 25 6.34 -17.74 -2.65
N ASP A 26 5.59 -18.54 -1.90
CA ASP A 26 4.13 -18.41 -1.81
C ASP A 26 3.73 -17.00 -1.32
N ILE A 27 2.76 -16.37 -1.99
CA ILE A 27 2.22 -15.06 -1.64
C ILE A 27 1.61 -15.00 -0.23
N ASN A 28 1.25 -16.16 0.35
CA ASN A 28 0.71 -16.27 1.70
C ASN A 28 1.81 -16.40 2.77
N GLU A 29 3.08 -16.57 2.40
CA GLU A 29 4.21 -16.60 3.33
C GLU A 29 4.49 -15.18 3.85
N GLY A 30 3.93 -14.86 5.02
CA GLY A 30 4.03 -13.54 5.62
C GLY A 30 5.33 -13.28 6.36
N THR A 31 6.12 -14.30 6.69
CA THR A 31 7.39 -14.11 7.39
C THR A 31 8.57 -14.12 6.43
N LEU A 32 9.69 -13.50 6.81
CA LEU A 32 10.93 -13.58 6.02
C LEU A 32 11.50 -15.00 6.05
N THR A 33 12.03 -15.46 4.94
CA THR A 33 12.80 -16.71 4.82
C THR A 33 14.29 -16.44 4.83
N GLU A 34 15.11 -17.47 5.01
CA GLU A 34 16.57 -17.34 4.87
C GLU A 34 16.97 -16.99 3.43
N GLU A 35 16.25 -17.53 2.45
CA GLU A 35 16.43 -17.24 1.03
C GLU A 35 16.18 -15.76 0.70
N ASP A 36 15.13 -15.15 1.29
CA ASP A 36 14.87 -13.72 1.16
C ASP A 36 16.07 -12.87 1.59
N ILE A 37 16.70 -13.26 2.70
CA ILE A 37 17.84 -12.53 3.29
C ILE A 37 19.08 -12.68 2.40
N VAL A 38 19.37 -13.90 1.96
CA VAL A 38 20.51 -14.16 1.07
C VAL A 38 20.36 -13.41 -0.25
N ALA A 39 19.19 -13.50 -0.90
CA ALA A 39 18.92 -12.79 -2.14
C ALA A 39 18.98 -11.26 -1.98
N THR A 40 18.52 -10.73 -0.84
CA THR A 40 18.66 -9.29 -0.55
C THR A 40 20.13 -8.87 -0.43
N ILE A 41 20.96 -9.65 0.24
CA ILE A 41 22.39 -9.36 0.38
C ILE A 41 23.09 -9.46 -0.98
N GLU A 42 22.78 -10.47 -1.78
CA GLU A 42 23.31 -10.60 -3.14
C GLU A 42 22.94 -9.39 -4.00
N TYR A 43 21.66 -8.99 -3.98
CA TYR A 43 21.19 -7.81 -4.71
C TYR A 43 21.99 -6.55 -4.32
N LEU A 44 22.22 -6.32 -3.02
CA LEU A 44 22.98 -5.17 -2.53
C LEU A 44 24.46 -5.20 -2.96
N VAL A 45 25.08 -6.39 -2.93
CA VAL A 45 26.48 -6.55 -3.36
C VAL A 45 26.62 -6.29 -4.85
N ARG A 46 25.72 -6.82 -5.67
CA ARG A 46 25.68 -6.59 -7.13
C ARG A 46 25.45 -5.13 -7.47
N LEU A 47 24.51 -4.48 -6.78
CA LEU A 47 24.26 -3.04 -6.93
C LEU A 47 25.51 -2.22 -6.60
N HIS A 48 26.23 -2.59 -5.53
CA HIS A 48 27.49 -1.92 -5.18
C HIS A 48 28.61 -2.17 -6.20
N ALA A 49 28.66 -3.37 -6.80
CA ALA A 49 29.60 -3.72 -7.86
C ALA A 49 29.28 -3.04 -9.20
N GLY A 50 28.09 -2.43 -9.35
CA GLY A 50 27.63 -1.83 -10.60
C GLY A 50 27.15 -2.88 -11.62
N GLU A 51 26.78 -4.08 -11.16
CA GLU A 51 26.16 -5.08 -12.00
C GLU A 51 24.68 -4.73 -12.24
N GLU A 52 24.22 -4.82 -13.48
CA GLU A 52 22.85 -4.46 -13.88
C GLU A 52 21.88 -5.64 -13.81
N GLU A 53 22.38 -6.87 -13.63
CA GLU A 53 21.58 -8.09 -13.67
C GLU A 53 21.94 -9.07 -12.55
N MET A 54 20.91 -9.75 -12.04
CA MET A 54 21.00 -10.84 -11.07
C MET A 54 20.19 -12.04 -11.58
N PRO A 55 20.66 -13.28 -11.41
CA PRO A 55 19.86 -14.46 -11.72
C PRO A 55 18.65 -14.55 -10.78
N GLY A 56 17.44 -14.50 -11.33
CA GLY A 56 16.21 -14.80 -10.58
C GLY A 56 15.87 -16.29 -10.56
N ALA A 57 14.91 -16.66 -9.72
CA ALA A 57 14.31 -17.98 -9.71
C ALA A 57 13.78 -18.34 -11.12
N GLY A 58 14.07 -19.57 -11.56
CA GLY A 58 13.67 -20.04 -12.88
C GLY A 58 14.46 -19.45 -14.06
N GLY A 59 15.57 -18.75 -13.82
CA GLY A 59 16.47 -18.25 -14.87
C GLY A 59 16.01 -16.95 -15.53
N THR A 60 15.01 -16.27 -14.97
CA THR A 60 14.60 -14.94 -15.44
C THR A 60 15.57 -13.89 -14.86
N PRO A 61 16.23 -13.05 -15.69
CA PRO A 61 17.11 -12.02 -15.18
C PRO A 61 16.31 -10.96 -14.43
N VAL A 62 16.84 -10.55 -13.27
CA VAL A 62 16.33 -9.46 -12.45
C VAL A 62 17.21 -8.24 -12.69
N VAL A 63 16.59 -7.11 -13.05
CA VAL A 63 17.30 -5.84 -13.21
C VAL A 63 17.70 -5.30 -11.85
N VAL A 64 18.99 -4.99 -11.70
CA VAL A 64 19.58 -4.44 -10.48
C VAL A 64 19.80 -2.95 -10.70
N GLU A 65 18.94 -2.16 -10.07
CA GLU A 65 19.00 -0.69 -10.12
C GLU A 65 18.64 -0.08 -8.76
N VAL A 66 18.95 1.21 -8.61
CA VAL A 66 18.57 1.99 -7.42
C VAL A 66 17.08 2.28 -7.48
N ASP A 67 16.38 2.04 -6.37
CA ASP A 67 14.95 2.32 -6.29
C ASP A 67 14.68 3.82 -6.15
N ASP A 68 13.73 4.31 -6.94
CA ASP A 68 13.12 5.61 -6.75
C ASP A 68 11.98 5.52 -5.71
N ILE A 69 12.12 6.22 -4.59
CA ILE A 69 11.17 6.24 -3.48
C ILE A 69 9.84 6.95 -3.82
N ASP A 70 9.87 7.86 -4.79
CA ASP A 70 8.72 8.67 -5.20
C ASP A 70 7.90 8.00 -6.31
N HIS A 71 8.48 7.00 -6.97
CA HIS A 71 7.80 6.19 -7.97
C HIS A 71 6.50 5.56 -7.44
N PHE A 72 5.40 5.68 -8.18
CA PHE A 72 4.11 5.09 -7.81
C PHE A 72 4.11 3.55 -7.81
N GLY A 73 5.12 2.92 -8.41
CA GLY A 73 5.39 1.49 -8.22
C GLY A 73 5.79 1.15 -6.78
N ASN A 74 6.38 2.10 -6.04
CA ASN A 74 6.87 1.94 -4.67
C ASN A 74 5.96 2.62 -3.63
N ARG A 75 5.01 3.45 -4.08
CA ARG A 75 3.99 4.09 -3.23
C ARG A 75 2.64 3.40 -3.36
N ARG A 76 2.09 2.96 -2.23
CA ARG A 76 0.82 2.24 -2.16
C ARG A 76 -0.24 3.04 -1.42
N LEU A 77 -1.46 3.03 -1.93
CA LEU A 77 -2.63 3.57 -1.25
C LEU A 77 -3.20 2.58 -0.24
N ARG A 78 -3.47 3.07 0.98
CA ARG A 78 -4.27 2.37 1.98
C ARG A 78 -5.70 2.84 1.90
N THR A 79 -6.62 1.92 1.65
CA THR A 79 -8.05 2.24 1.61
C THR A 79 -8.64 2.25 3.02
N VAL A 80 -9.82 2.87 3.16
CA VAL A 80 -10.58 2.87 4.42
C VAL A 80 -10.80 1.47 4.97
N GLY A 81 -11.06 0.48 4.11
CA GLY A 81 -11.29 -0.90 4.51
C GLY A 81 -10.07 -1.51 5.22
N GLU A 82 -8.88 -1.31 4.67
CA GLU A 82 -7.63 -1.80 5.26
C GLU A 82 -7.32 -1.10 6.59
N LEU A 83 -7.49 0.23 6.65
CA LEU A 83 -7.26 0.99 7.87
C LEU A 83 -8.17 0.51 9.00
N ILE A 84 -9.47 0.31 8.72
CA ILE A 84 -10.43 -0.22 9.69
C ILE A 84 -10.07 -1.66 10.06
N GLN A 85 -9.72 -2.51 9.09
CA GLN A 85 -9.32 -3.90 9.35
C GLN A 85 -8.15 -3.97 10.34
N ASN A 86 -7.17 -3.08 10.22
CA ASN A 86 -6.05 -3.00 11.15
C ASN A 86 -6.51 -2.60 12.57
N GLN A 87 -7.44 -1.64 12.70
CA GLN A 87 -8.00 -1.25 14.00
C GLN A 87 -8.82 -2.36 14.66
N VAL A 88 -9.59 -3.10 13.86
CA VAL A 88 -10.31 -4.29 14.31
C VAL A 88 -9.33 -5.37 14.76
N ARG A 89 -8.27 -5.64 13.99
CA ARG A 89 -7.20 -6.60 14.33
C ARG A 89 -6.57 -6.26 15.69
N LEU A 90 -6.23 -4.99 15.93
CA LEU A 90 -5.70 -4.52 17.21
C LEU A 90 -6.73 -4.68 18.35
N GLY A 91 -8.00 -4.41 18.09
CA GLY A 91 -9.09 -4.64 19.04
C GLY A 91 -9.25 -6.12 19.42
N MET A 92 -9.18 -7.01 18.42
CA MET A 92 -9.25 -8.46 18.60
C MET A 92 -8.05 -8.99 19.39
N ALA A 93 -6.83 -8.51 19.12
CA ALA A 93 -5.63 -8.91 19.86
C ALA A 93 -5.73 -8.54 21.36
N ARG A 94 -6.32 -7.37 21.68
CA ARG A 94 -6.62 -7.00 23.08
C ARG A 94 -7.69 -7.90 23.69
N MET A 95 -8.75 -8.20 22.94
CA MET A 95 -9.80 -9.11 23.39
C MET A 95 -9.26 -10.51 23.67
N GLU A 96 -8.39 -11.05 22.81
CA GLU A 96 -7.72 -12.35 23.01
C GLU A 96 -6.97 -12.39 24.34
N ARG A 97 -6.23 -11.32 24.65
CA ARG A 97 -5.47 -11.23 25.92
C ARG A 97 -6.40 -11.28 27.13
N VAL A 98 -7.50 -10.53 27.10
CA VAL A 98 -8.52 -10.50 28.19
C VAL A 98 -9.20 -11.86 28.33
N VAL A 99 -9.53 -12.52 27.21
CA VAL A 99 -10.12 -13.88 27.23
C VAL A 99 -9.15 -14.86 27.88
N ARG A 100 -7.88 -14.86 27.48
CA ARG A 100 -6.85 -15.75 28.03
C ARG A 100 -6.65 -15.55 29.54
N GLU A 101 -6.64 -14.31 29.99
CA GLU A 101 -6.55 -13.95 31.41
C GLU A 101 -7.76 -14.44 32.22
N ARG A 102 -8.99 -14.24 31.70
CA ARG A 102 -10.22 -14.73 32.32
C ARG A 102 -10.28 -16.25 32.40
N MET A 103 -9.84 -16.94 31.35
CA MET A 103 -9.77 -18.41 31.33
C MET A 103 -8.80 -18.98 32.38
N THR A 104 -7.83 -18.19 32.84
CA THR A 104 -6.86 -18.63 33.87
C THR A 104 -7.35 -18.34 35.29
N THR A 105 -8.24 -17.35 35.45
CA THR A 105 -8.67 -16.83 36.75
C THR A 105 -10.07 -17.29 37.18
N GLN A 106 -10.93 -17.66 36.24
CA GLN A 106 -12.30 -18.11 36.51
C GLN A 106 -12.40 -19.62 36.71
N ASP A 107 -13.38 -20.03 37.50
CA ASP A 107 -13.68 -21.45 37.74
C ASP A 107 -14.29 -22.10 36.49
N VAL A 108 -13.83 -23.31 36.17
CA VAL A 108 -14.12 -24.02 34.91
C VAL A 108 -15.62 -24.27 34.72
N GLU A 109 -16.35 -24.53 35.80
CA GLU A 109 -17.78 -24.81 35.76
C GLU A 109 -18.64 -23.57 35.45
N ALA A 110 -18.12 -22.36 35.71
CA ALA A 110 -18.81 -21.09 35.47
C ALA A 110 -18.48 -20.45 34.11
N ILE A 111 -17.54 -21.03 33.34
CA ILE A 111 -17.09 -20.44 32.08
C ILE A 111 -18.13 -20.68 30.99
N THR A 112 -18.61 -19.59 30.39
CA THR A 112 -19.40 -19.62 29.15
C THR A 112 -18.79 -18.68 28.12
N PRO A 113 -19.00 -18.89 26.80
CA PRO A 113 -18.45 -17.99 25.78
C PRO A 113 -18.89 -16.53 25.96
N GLN A 114 -20.10 -16.29 26.46
CA GLN A 114 -20.62 -14.96 26.74
C GLN A 114 -19.88 -14.25 27.88
N THR A 115 -19.46 -14.97 28.92
CA THR A 115 -18.72 -14.36 30.05
C THR A 115 -17.27 -14.04 29.68
N LEU A 116 -16.69 -14.75 28.71
CA LEU A 116 -15.34 -14.51 28.22
C LEU A 116 -15.27 -13.34 27.23
N ILE A 117 -16.24 -13.20 26.33
CA ILE A 117 -16.22 -12.22 25.25
C ILE A 117 -16.63 -10.83 25.75
N ASN A 118 -15.70 -9.89 25.73
CA ASN A 118 -15.97 -8.47 25.97
C ASN A 118 -15.73 -7.66 24.69
N ILE A 119 -16.79 -7.08 24.13
CA ILE A 119 -16.74 -6.30 22.88
C ILE A 119 -16.15 -4.89 23.05
N ARG A 120 -16.06 -4.37 24.28
CA ARG A 120 -15.62 -2.99 24.54
C ARG A 120 -14.27 -2.64 23.91
N PRO A 121 -13.21 -3.49 23.95
CA PRO A 121 -11.92 -3.17 23.33
C PRO A 121 -11.99 -2.98 21.81
N VAL A 122 -12.86 -3.74 21.12
CA VAL A 122 -13.04 -3.63 19.66
C VAL A 122 -13.83 -2.37 19.31
N VAL A 123 -14.93 -2.12 20.01
CA VAL A 123 -15.74 -0.90 19.81
C VAL A 123 -14.91 0.36 20.09
N ALA A 124 -14.07 0.33 21.12
CA ALA A 124 -13.16 1.42 21.45
C ALA A 124 -12.18 1.72 20.31
N SER A 125 -11.51 0.70 19.73
CA SER A 125 -10.59 0.90 18.59
C SER A 125 -11.27 1.59 17.40
N ILE A 126 -12.49 1.16 17.08
CA ILE A 126 -13.23 1.69 15.94
C ILE A 126 -13.65 3.14 16.21
N ARG A 127 -14.17 3.43 17.39
CA ARG A 127 -14.56 4.79 17.79
C ARG A 127 -13.36 5.74 17.83
N GLU A 128 -12.23 5.28 18.34
CA GLU A 128 -10.99 6.04 18.37
C GLU A 128 -10.56 6.41 16.94
N PHE A 129 -10.54 5.44 16.01
CA PHE A 129 -10.22 5.70 14.62
C PHE A 129 -11.11 6.78 13.99
N PHE A 130 -12.44 6.66 14.10
CA PHE A 130 -13.33 7.66 13.50
C PHE A 130 -13.34 9.00 14.23
N GLY A 131 -13.05 9.02 15.53
CA GLY A 131 -13.09 10.21 16.36
C GLY A 131 -11.82 11.06 16.32
N THR A 132 -10.63 10.44 16.18
CA THR A 132 -9.34 11.16 16.32
C THR A 132 -8.42 11.05 15.12
N SER A 133 -8.70 10.16 14.15
CA SER A 133 -7.84 10.00 12.98
C SER A 133 -7.85 11.26 12.12
N GLN A 134 -6.66 11.69 11.69
CA GLN A 134 -6.49 12.79 10.72
C GLN A 134 -7.14 12.48 9.36
N LEU A 135 -7.38 11.21 9.06
CA LEU A 135 -8.04 10.76 7.82
C LEU A 135 -9.57 10.73 7.94
N SER A 136 -10.12 10.83 9.16
CA SER A 136 -11.55 10.93 9.42
C SER A 136 -11.93 12.40 9.54
N GLN A 137 -12.30 13.02 8.41
CA GLN A 137 -12.56 14.45 8.31
C GLN A 137 -14.04 14.73 8.06
N PHE A 138 -14.49 15.92 8.41
CA PHE A 138 -15.81 16.40 7.99
C PHE A 138 -15.86 16.52 6.48
N MET A 139 -16.89 15.92 5.87
CA MET A 139 -17.05 15.94 4.42
C MET A 139 -17.24 17.38 3.93
N ASP A 140 -16.62 17.69 2.79
CA ASP A 140 -16.79 18.98 2.14
C ASP A 140 -18.13 18.98 1.39
N GLN A 141 -19.00 19.92 1.73
CA GLN A 141 -20.39 19.96 1.28
C GLN A 141 -20.76 21.30 0.66
N VAL A 142 -19.78 22.12 0.24
CA VAL A 142 -20.06 23.39 -0.43
C VAL A 142 -20.85 23.17 -1.73
N ASN A 143 -20.51 22.14 -2.50
CA ASN A 143 -21.21 21.74 -3.71
C ASN A 143 -20.94 20.24 -4.04
N PRO A 144 -21.68 19.64 -5.00
CA PRO A 144 -21.50 18.23 -5.34
C PRO A 144 -20.09 17.85 -5.81
N LEU A 145 -19.41 18.76 -6.52
CA LEU A 145 -18.04 18.53 -7.00
C LEU A 145 -17.06 18.44 -5.82
N ALA A 146 -17.16 19.34 -4.84
CA ALA A 146 -16.33 19.33 -3.64
C ALA A 146 -16.48 18.01 -2.86
N GLY A 147 -17.70 17.52 -2.73
CA GLY A 147 -17.96 16.22 -2.09
C GLY A 147 -17.36 15.04 -2.85
N LEU A 148 -17.39 15.08 -4.20
CA LEU A 148 -16.80 14.04 -5.05
C LEU A 148 -15.26 14.08 -5.01
N THR A 149 -14.67 15.25 -5.15
CA THR A 149 -13.22 15.47 -5.03
C THR A 149 -12.71 15.04 -3.66
N HIS A 150 -13.40 15.40 -2.57
CA HIS A 150 -12.98 15.01 -1.22
C HIS A 150 -12.95 13.48 -1.05
N LYS A 151 -13.93 12.76 -1.61
CA LYS A 151 -13.94 11.28 -1.56
C LYS A 151 -12.84 10.62 -2.41
N ARG A 152 -12.31 11.33 -3.42
CA ARG A 152 -11.24 10.87 -4.32
C ARG A 152 -9.85 11.43 -3.95
N ARG A 153 -9.75 12.07 -2.78
CA ARG A 153 -8.52 12.68 -2.27
C ARG A 153 -7.55 11.63 -1.77
N LEU A 154 -6.28 11.83 -2.11
CA LEU A 154 -5.13 11.04 -1.67
C LEU A 154 -4.33 11.88 -0.66
N SER A 155 -3.83 11.26 0.40
CA SER A 155 -3.05 11.94 1.44
C SER A 155 -1.79 11.13 1.75
N ALA A 156 -0.63 11.78 1.63
CA ALA A 156 0.63 11.25 2.13
C ALA A 156 0.78 11.42 3.65
N LEU A 157 -0.10 12.22 4.28
CA LEU A 157 -0.16 12.46 5.71
C LEU A 157 -1.00 11.40 6.43
N GLY A 158 -0.70 11.16 7.71
CA GLY A 158 -1.47 10.29 8.58
C GLY A 158 -0.66 9.11 9.15
N PRO A 159 -1.32 8.13 9.80
CA PRO A 159 -0.63 7.03 10.46
C PRO A 159 0.13 6.14 9.45
N GLY A 160 1.46 6.11 9.59
CA GLY A 160 2.36 5.39 8.69
C GLY A 160 2.71 6.14 7.39
N GLY A 161 2.31 7.40 7.27
CA GLY A 161 2.73 8.32 6.22
C GLY A 161 3.80 9.31 6.69
N LEU A 162 3.95 10.38 5.92
CA LEU A 162 4.88 11.47 6.21
C LEU A 162 4.28 12.47 7.21
N SER A 163 5.13 13.12 8.00
CA SER A 163 4.75 14.34 8.73
C SER A 163 5.09 15.56 7.87
N ARG A 164 4.36 16.67 8.08
CA ARG A 164 4.59 17.91 7.33
C ARG A 164 6.03 18.43 7.43
N GLU A 165 6.64 18.29 8.60
CA GLU A 165 8.00 18.74 8.89
C GLU A 165 9.08 17.84 8.29
N ARG A 166 8.78 16.55 8.07
CA ARG A 166 9.71 15.59 7.48
C ARG A 166 9.58 15.48 5.97
N ALA A 167 8.53 16.06 5.40
CA ALA A 167 8.31 16.08 3.96
C ALA A 167 9.19 17.15 3.30
N GLY A 168 10.31 16.70 2.72
CA GLY A 168 11.21 17.51 1.90
C GLY A 168 10.56 18.01 0.60
N MET A 169 11.35 18.65 -0.25
CA MET A 169 10.86 19.17 -1.54
C MET A 169 10.61 18.04 -2.55
N GLU A 170 11.49 17.03 -2.60
CA GLU A 170 11.43 15.89 -3.54
C GLU A 170 10.07 15.17 -3.51
N VAL A 171 9.58 14.84 -2.30
CA VAL A 171 8.30 14.14 -2.13
C VAL A 171 7.06 14.95 -2.52
N ARG A 172 7.21 16.27 -2.75
CA ARG A 172 6.13 17.19 -3.15
C ARG A 172 6.11 17.45 -4.65
N ASP A 173 7.18 17.11 -5.36
CA ASP A 173 7.29 17.33 -6.79
C ASP A 173 6.42 16.35 -7.58
N VAL A 174 6.14 16.72 -8.83
CA VAL A 174 5.35 15.89 -9.73
C VAL A 174 6.27 14.85 -10.36
N HIS A 175 6.07 13.59 -10.02
CA HIS A 175 6.78 12.46 -10.60
C HIS A 175 6.14 12.02 -11.94
N PRO A 176 6.90 11.62 -12.98
CA PRO A 176 6.35 11.10 -14.24
C PRO A 176 5.31 9.99 -14.06
N SER A 177 5.53 9.08 -13.11
CA SER A 177 4.60 7.99 -12.79
C SER A 177 3.22 8.46 -12.31
N HIS A 178 3.02 9.74 -11.99
CA HIS A 178 1.71 10.30 -11.66
C HIS A 178 0.78 10.32 -12.88
N TYR A 179 1.31 10.27 -14.10
CA TYR A 179 0.54 10.34 -15.33
C TYR A 179 -0.61 9.31 -15.34
N GLY A 180 -1.83 9.79 -15.61
CA GLY A 180 -3.04 8.96 -15.60
C GLY A 180 -3.46 8.39 -14.23
N ARG A 181 -2.69 8.61 -13.15
CA ARG A 181 -2.89 8.02 -11.81
C ARG A 181 -3.27 9.05 -10.74
N MET A 182 -2.49 10.12 -10.60
CA MET A 182 -2.77 11.26 -9.73
C MET A 182 -2.80 12.55 -10.53
N CYS A 183 -3.73 13.44 -10.22
CA CYS A 183 -3.85 14.73 -10.87
C CYS A 183 -2.65 15.61 -10.49
N PRO A 184 -1.81 16.05 -11.45
CA PRO A 184 -0.62 16.84 -11.13
C PRO A 184 -0.94 18.30 -10.78
N ILE A 185 -2.15 18.77 -11.10
CA ILE A 185 -2.57 20.15 -10.90
C ILE A 185 -3.44 20.34 -9.66
N GLU A 186 -4.20 19.32 -9.25
CA GLU A 186 -5.17 19.45 -8.16
C GLU A 186 -4.51 19.08 -6.82
N THR A 187 -3.87 20.07 -6.22
CA THR A 187 -3.30 20.02 -4.87
C THR A 187 -3.65 21.33 -4.14
N PRO A 188 -3.86 21.30 -2.81
CA PRO A 188 -3.98 22.54 -2.04
C PRO A 188 -2.69 23.37 -2.14
N GLU A 189 -2.85 24.68 -2.17
CA GLU A 189 -1.73 25.61 -2.01
C GLU A 189 -1.24 25.66 -0.55
N GLY A 190 -0.03 26.17 -0.35
CA GLY A 190 0.55 26.37 0.98
C GLY A 190 1.21 25.10 1.56
N PRO A 191 1.19 24.89 2.88
CA PRO A 191 2.02 23.86 3.53
C PRO A 191 1.73 22.40 3.11
N ASN A 192 0.57 22.14 2.52
CA ASN A 192 0.15 20.80 2.09
C ASN A 192 0.39 20.53 0.60
N ILE A 193 1.00 21.46 -0.14
CA ILE A 193 1.31 21.26 -1.57
C ILE A 193 2.11 19.98 -1.80
N GLY A 194 1.67 19.16 -2.74
CA GLY A 194 2.28 17.87 -3.09
C GLY A 194 2.03 16.73 -2.10
N LEU A 195 1.50 17.01 -0.90
CA LEU A 195 1.19 15.99 0.12
C LEU A 195 -0.26 15.53 0.07
N ILE A 196 -1.10 16.31 -0.57
CA ILE A 196 -2.51 16.01 -0.82
C ILE A 196 -2.73 16.13 -2.31
N GLY A 197 -3.22 15.07 -2.94
CA GLY A 197 -3.56 15.05 -4.35
C GLY A 197 -4.95 14.47 -4.58
N SER A 198 -5.37 14.44 -5.84
CA SER A 198 -6.61 13.80 -6.26
C SER A 198 -6.34 12.64 -7.20
N LEU A 199 -7.14 11.57 -7.10
CA LEU A 199 -7.10 10.46 -8.04
C LEU A 199 -7.54 10.92 -9.44
N SER A 200 -6.72 10.66 -10.46
CA SER A 200 -7.01 10.99 -11.86
C SER A 200 -8.32 10.38 -12.37
N SER A 201 -8.88 10.93 -13.45
CA SER A 201 -10.22 10.57 -13.95
C SER A 201 -10.44 9.06 -14.13
N TYR A 202 -9.49 8.39 -14.79
CA TYR A 202 -9.56 6.95 -15.04
C TYR A 202 -8.69 6.09 -14.10
N GLY A 203 -7.99 6.73 -13.16
CA GLY A 203 -7.15 6.04 -12.18
C GLY A 203 -8.00 5.11 -11.30
N ARG A 204 -7.53 3.88 -11.14
CA ARG A 204 -8.15 2.86 -10.27
C ARG A 204 -7.12 2.34 -9.28
N VAL A 205 -7.60 1.79 -8.16
CA VAL A 205 -6.74 1.16 -7.15
C VAL A 205 -6.94 -0.35 -7.26
N ASN A 206 -5.86 -1.07 -7.54
CA ASN A 206 -5.91 -2.52 -7.65
C ASN A 206 -6.02 -3.20 -6.27
N SER A 207 -6.16 -4.53 -6.24
CA SER A 207 -6.30 -5.29 -4.99
C SER A 207 -5.07 -5.19 -4.06
N PHE A 208 -3.91 -4.88 -4.63
CA PHE A 208 -2.68 -4.65 -3.87
C PHE A 208 -2.50 -3.19 -3.43
N GLY A 209 -3.42 -2.27 -3.76
CA GLY A 209 -3.35 -0.87 -3.36
C GLY A 209 -2.49 0.02 -4.26
N PHE A 210 -2.03 -0.46 -5.41
CA PHE A 210 -1.33 0.37 -6.40
C PHE A 210 -2.32 1.04 -7.34
N VAL A 211 -1.97 2.24 -7.81
CA VAL A 211 -2.80 2.96 -8.77
C VAL A 211 -2.48 2.49 -10.18
N GLU A 212 -3.50 2.10 -10.92
CA GLU A 212 -3.43 1.65 -12.31
C GLU A 212 -4.23 2.61 -13.20
N THR A 213 -3.82 2.70 -14.46
CA THR A 213 -4.47 3.54 -15.47
C THR A 213 -4.69 2.75 -16.75
N PRO A 214 -5.81 2.96 -17.47
CA PRO A 214 -6.13 2.18 -18.65
C PRO A 214 -5.38 2.67 -19.89
N TYR A 215 -4.87 1.73 -20.67
CA TYR A 215 -4.27 1.95 -21.98
C TYR A 215 -4.90 1.06 -23.05
N ARG A 216 -4.82 1.47 -24.32
CA ARG A 216 -5.26 0.67 -25.46
C ARG A 216 -4.10 -0.13 -26.02
N LYS A 217 -4.30 -1.43 -26.22
CA LYS A 217 -3.25 -2.31 -26.77
C LYS A 217 -3.03 -2.03 -28.25
N VAL A 218 -1.77 -1.95 -28.66
CA VAL A 218 -1.37 -1.85 -30.07
C VAL A 218 -0.75 -3.16 -30.50
N VAL A 219 -1.26 -3.75 -31.58
CA VAL A 219 -0.75 -5.00 -32.16
C VAL A 219 -0.44 -4.76 -33.62
N GLU A 220 0.80 -5.03 -34.04
CA GLU A 220 1.25 -4.86 -35.43
C GLU A 220 0.93 -3.47 -36.02
N GLY A 221 1.12 -2.42 -35.20
CA GLY A 221 0.89 -1.03 -35.61
C GLY A 221 -0.59 -0.61 -35.67
N ARG A 222 -1.54 -1.49 -35.30
CA ARG A 222 -2.97 -1.16 -35.23
C ARG A 222 -3.42 -1.02 -33.78
N VAL A 223 -4.09 0.09 -33.49
CA VAL A 223 -4.71 0.33 -32.17
C VAL A 223 -5.95 -0.55 -32.05
N THR A 224 -6.01 -1.38 -31.02
CA THR A 224 -7.15 -2.27 -30.74
C THR A 224 -8.14 -1.61 -29.77
N GLU A 225 -9.34 -2.18 -29.62
CA GLU A 225 -10.32 -1.76 -28.59
C GLU A 225 -10.09 -2.46 -27.23
N GLN A 226 -9.06 -3.31 -27.12
CA GLN A 226 -8.70 -3.94 -25.86
C GLN A 226 -8.09 -2.90 -24.92
N ILE A 227 -8.64 -2.81 -23.71
CA ILE A 227 -8.18 -1.92 -22.65
C ILE A 227 -7.48 -2.76 -21.58
N ASP A 228 -6.20 -2.48 -21.36
CA ASP A 228 -5.41 -3.10 -20.32
C ASP A 228 -5.07 -2.02 -19.27
N TYR A 229 -5.28 -2.33 -17.98
CA TYR A 229 -4.90 -1.45 -16.87
C TYR A 229 -3.47 -1.77 -16.46
N LEU A 230 -2.60 -0.75 -16.46
CA LEU A 230 -1.19 -0.92 -16.12
C LEU A 230 -0.84 -0.17 -14.83
N THR A 231 -0.09 -0.82 -13.95
CA THR A 231 0.58 -0.16 -12.83
C THR A 231 1.79 0.64 -13.32
N ALA A 232 2.33 1.53 -12.48
CA ALA A 232 3.46 2.39 -12.90
C ALA A 232 4.67 1.56 -13.34
N ASP A 233 5.03 0.53 -12.57
CA ASP A 233 6.12 -0.40 -12.86
C ASP A 233 5.89 -1.28 -14.11
N GLU A 234 4.64 -1.44 -14.54
CA GLU A 234 4.34 -2.13 -15.80
C GLU A 234 4.41 -1.17 -16.98
N GLU A 235 3.96 0.07 -16.81
CA GLU A 235 4.01 1.12 -17.82
C GLU A 235 5.44 1.40 -18.30
N ASP A 236 6.41 1.43 -17.38
CA ASP A 236 7.83 1.70 -17.70
C ASP A 236 8.43 0.72 -18.73
N ARG A 237 7.83 -0.45 -18.90
CA ARG A 237 8.28 -1.49 -19.84
C ARG A 237 7.77 -1.30 -21.27
N TYR A 238 6.86 -0.35 -21.49
CA TYR A 238 6.21 -0.14 -22.78
C TYR A 238 6.42 1.29 -23.28
N VAL A 239 6.45 1.42 -24.61
CA VAL A 239 6.40 2.74 -25.25
C VAL A 239 4.94 3.14 -25.41
N ILE A 240 4.52 4.19 -24.70
CA ILE A 240 3.14 4.67 -24.70
C ILE A 240 3.00 5.86 -25.65
N ALA A 241 2.08 5.74 -26.62
CA ALA A 241 1.70 6.86 -27.46
C ALA A 241 0.73 7.80 -26.73
N GLN A 242 0.79 9.09 -27.06
CA GLN A 242 -0.19 10.06 -26.59
C GLN A 242 -1.60 9.75 -27.14
N ALA A 243 -2.62 10.31 -26.50
CA ALA A 243 -4.01 10.11 -26.91
C ALA A 243 -4.41 10.84 -28.21
N ASN A 244 -3.62 11.84 -28.64
CA ASN A 244 -3.93 12.75 -29.76
C ASN A 244 -3.21 12.38 -31.06
#